data_AF-A0A7W2D9N2-F1
#
_entry.id   AF-A0A7W2D9N2-F1
#
_cell.length_a   1.000
_cell.length_b   1.000
_cell.length_c   1.000
_cell.angle_alpha   90.00
_cell.angle_beta   90.00
_cell.angle_gamma   90.00
#
_symmetry.space_group_name_H-M   'P 1'
#
loop_
_entity.id
_entity.type
_entity.pdbx_description
1 polymer ?
#
loop_
_entity_poly.entity_id
_entity_poly.type
_entity_poly.pdbx_seq_one_letter_code
_entity_poly.pdbx_strand_id
1 'polypeptide(L)'
;MNRICTGRSRIESERWVSFRAHYGFDAFYCVPGEDGAHEKGGVEHEGGRFRRTHLVPVPEVATLEELNAKIAEIDAAEDERILAGRLTTAGFNFFTEVDQLTPLPFEEFECGITLTPKVDRSSRITVRQCHYSVPARFIGQNVRVLLRGNELLVFERREIVTRHPRLTRRGDFRDELDYYLEILLVKPGAMAGSTALVTARQNGSFTEVHEAFWAAARAAHGDAAGTRALIEVLLLHRRMPATAIEQGMAAAIRAGAITADVVAVEARRAAALAPPPPEDLDDECEPPPWAEPSGVVSLTARRAQLPEDNRPLPTVAHYDQLLTRQPKGTA
;
A
#
# COMPACT_ATOMS: atom_id res chain seq x y z
N MET A 1 16.21 12.21 -25.15
CA MET A 1 16.64 11.25 -26.20
C MET A 1 17.89 10.57 -25.67
N ASN A 2 17.84 9.28 -25.35
CA ASN A 2 19.00 8.57 -24.78
C ASN A 2 19.79 7.95 -25.92
N ARG A 3 21.13 7.99 -25.88
CA ARG A 3 21.97 7.49 -26.97
C ARG A 3 23.31 6.96 -26.47
N ILE A 4 23.73 5.84 -27.05
CA ILE A 4 25.10 5.34 -26.96
C ILE A 4 25.97 6.16 -27.92
N CYS A 5 26.95 6.89 -27.38
CA CYS A 5 27.91 7.64 -28.19
C CYS A 5 29.18 6.82 -28.41
N THR A 6 30.13 7.38 -29.16
CA THR A 6 31.43 6.76 -29.44
C THR A 6 32.19 6.45 -28.15
N GLY A 7 32.81 5.26 -28.09
CA GLY A 7 33.53 4.80 -26.91
C GLY A 7 32.61 4.64 -25.69
N ARG A 8 33.00 5.21 -24.55
CA ARG A 8 32.28 5.09 -23.26
C ARG A 8 31.18 6.13 -23.07
N SER A 9 31.15 7.18 -23.90
CA SER A 9 30.24 8.30 -23.71
C SER A 9 28.78 7.89 -23.92
N ARG A 10 27.87 8.43 -23.11
CA ARG A 10 26.42 8.23 -23.21
C ARG A 10 25.70 9.56 -23.05
N ILE A 11 24.60 9.72 -23.77
CA ILE A 11 23.59 10.73 -23.45
C ILE A 11 22.58 10.05 -22.54
N GLU A 12 22.66 10.38 -21.25
CA GLU A 12 21.80 9.87 -20.20
C GLU A 12 20.41 10.52 -20.25
N SER A 13 19.36 9.80 -19.87
CA SER A 13 18.06 10.44 -19.59
C SER A 13 18.14 11.27 -18.32
N GLU A 14 17.39 12.37 -18.28
CA GLU A 14 17.17 13.18 -17.06
C GLU A 14 16.78 12.32 -15.84
N ARG A 15 15.93 11.31 -16.05
CA ARG A 15 15.52 10.40 -14.96
C ARG A 15 16.67 9.56 -14.41
N TRP A 16 17.58 9.11 -15.27
CA TRP A 16 18.77 8.36 -14.84
C TRP A 16 19.74 9.28 -14.10
N VAL A 17 19.96 10.50 -14.60
CA VAL A 17 20.75 11.52 -13.89
C VAL A 17 20.17 11.80 -12.50
N SER A 18 18.85 11.96 -12.41
CA SER A 18 18.16 12.22 -11.14
C SER A 18 18.29 11.04 -10.16
N PHE A 19 18.16 9.81 -10.64
CA PHE A 19 18.35 8.59 -9.83
C PHE A 19 19.76 8.51 -9.24
N ARG A 20 20.77 8.77 -10.08
CA ARG A 20 22.18 8.78 -9.63
C ARG A 20 22.46 9.88 -8.61
N ALA A 21 21.93 11.08 -8.85
CA ALA A 21 22.06 12.20 -7.93
C ALA A 21 21.37 11.93 -6.59
N HIS A 22 20.21 11.26 -6.60
CA HIS A 22 19.47 10.86 -5.41
C HIS A 22 20.29 9.92 -4.51
N TYR A 23 20.87 8.87 -5.09
CA TYR A 23 21.66 7.87 -4.35
C TYR A 23 23.16 8.19 -4.25
N GLY A 24 23.62 9.28 -4.84
CA GLY A 24 25.00 9.74 -4.72
C GLY A 24 26.06 8.85 -5.39
N PHE A 25 25.75 8.23 -6.54
CA PHE A 25 26.72 7.39 -7.26
C PHE A 25 26.99 7.83 -8.70
N ASP A 26 28.18 7.51 -9.19
CA ASP A 26 28.60 7.75 -10.57
C ASP A 26 28.45 6.50 -11.44
N ALA A 27 28.00 6.70 -12.68
CA ALA A 27 27.94 5.62 -13.67
C ALA A 27 29.26 5.51 -14.44
N PHE A 28 29.80 4.30 -14.50
CA PHE A 28 30.91 3.96 -15.40
C PHE A 28 30.41 3.03 -16.51
N TYR A 29 30.58 3.45 -17.77
CA TYR A 29 30.10 2.72 -18.93
C TYR A 29 31.22 1.99 -19.65
N CYS A 30 31.00 0.71 -19.94
CA CYS A 30 31.93 -0.09 -20.73
C CYS A 30 31.91 0.32 -22.22
N VAL A 31 33.01 0.04 -22.93
CA VAL A 31 33.05 0.19 -24.39
C VAL A 31 32.06 -0.80 -25.03
N PRO A 32 31.16 -0.36 -25.93
CA PRO A 32 30.26 -1.28 -26.64
C PRO A 32 31.03 -2.22 -27.56
N GLY A 33 30.61 -3.49 -27.63
CA GLY A 33 31.15 -4.47 -28.57
C GLY A 33 32.24 -5.36 -27.99
N GLU A 34 32.85 -6.19 -28.84
CA GLU A 34 33.88 -7.17 -28.46
C GLU A 34 35.10 -6.51 -27.81
N ASP A 35 35.46 -5.30 -28.26
CA ASP A 35 36.56 -4.50 -27.71
C ASP A 35 36.36 -4.10 -26.24
N GLY A 36 35.14 -4.16 -25.69
CA GLY A 36 34.86 -3.90 -24.27
C GLY A 36 34.54 -5.16 -23.45
N ALA A 37 34.46 -6.33 -24.09
CA ALA A 37 34.01 -7.57 -23.43
C ALA A 37 34.91 -7.98 -22.25
N HIS A 38 36.19 -7.64 -22.31
CA HIS A 38 37.17 -7.97 -21.26
C HIS A 38 37.04 -7.06 -20.02
N GLU A 39 36.31 -5.94 -20.10
CA GLU A 39 36.18 -4.99 -18.98
C GLU A 39 35.33 -5.55 -17.82
N LYS A 40 34.56 -6.62 -18.05
CA LYS A 40 33.61 -7.20 -17.09
C LYS A 40 33.90 -8.66 -16.69
N GLY A 41 35.11 -9.16 -16.96
CA GLY A 41 35.43 -10.59 -16.78
C GLY A 41 35.12 -11.16 -15.38
N GLY A 42 35.42 -10.42 -14.31
CA GLY A 42 35.14 -10.88 -12.93
C GLY A 42 33.65 -11.00 -12.61
N VAL A 43 32.86 -9.98 -12.95
CA VAL A 43 31.41 -9.97 -12.68
C VAL A 43 30.70 -11.02 -13.55
N GLU A 44 31.13 -11.21 -14.78
CA GLU A 44 30.57 -12.26 -15.66
C GLU A 44 30.90 -13.67 -15.16
N HIS A 45 32.12 -13.87 -14.64
CA HIS A 45 32.52 -15.15 -14.05
C HIS A 45 31.65 -15.51 -12.83
N GLU A 46 31.52 -14.58 -11.88
CA GLU A 46 30.71 -14.78 -10.67
C GLU A 46 29.22 -14.95 -11.02
N GLY A 47 28.67 -14.14 -11.95
CA GLY A 47 27.29 -14.31 -12.41
C GLY A 47 27.05 -15.67 -13.08
N GLY A 48 28.03 -16.16 -13.86
CA GLY A 48 28.00 -17.50 -14.43
C GLY A 48 28.06 -18.60 -13.37
N ARG A 49 28.88 -18.43 -12.35
CA ARG A 49 29.00 -19.35 -11.20
C ARG A 49 27.68 -19.41 -10.44
N PHE A 50 27.17 -18.26 -10.00
CA PHE A 50 25.89 -18.14 -9.28
C PHE A 50 24.77 -18.88 -10.02
N ARG A 51 24.61 -18.61 -11.32
CA ARG A 51 23.59 -19.29 -12.14
C ARG A 51 23.77 -20.81 -12.15
N ARG A 52 24.98 -21.32 -12.40
CA ARG A 52 25.24 -22.77 -12.49
C ARG A 52 25.09 -23.48 -11.15
N THR A 53 25.38 -22.79 -10.05
CA THR A 53 25.31 -23.37 -8.70
C THR A 53 23.88 -23.39 -8.17
N HIS A 54 23.13 -22.30 -8.37
CA HIS A 54 21.88 -22.07 -7.65
C HIS A 54 20.62 -22.09 -8.53
N LEU A 55 20.77 -21.80 -9.82
CA LEU A 55 19.64 -21.67 -10.75
C LEU A 55 19.67 -22.72 -11.88
N VAL A 56 20.48 -23.77 -11.72
CA VAL A 56 20.55 -24.90 -12.64
C VAL A 56 20.39 -26.21 -11.87
N PRO A 57 19.37 -27.05 -12.18
CA PRO A 57 18.31 -26.80 -13.17
C PRO A 57 17.46 -25.56 -12.83
N VAL A 58 16.78 -25.00 -13.83
CA VAL A 58 15.94 -23.80 -13.64
C VAL A 58 14.91 -24.10 -12.55
N PRO A 59 14.81 -23.27 -11.49
CA PRO A 59 13.84 -23.51 -10.42
C PRO A 59 12.41 -23.52 -10.95
N GLU A 60 11.66 -24.57 -10.62
CA GLU A 60 10.23 -24.64 -10.85
C GLU A 60 9.50 -24.00 -9.66
N VAL A 61 8.86 -22.86 -9.90
CA VAL A 61 8.17 -22.05 -8.89
C VAL A 61 6.84 -21.57 -9.45
N ALA A 62 5.83 -21.42 -8.60
CA ALA A 62 4.49 -21.00 -9.01
C ALA A 62 4.39 -19.48 -9.19
N THR A 63 5.17 -18.71 -8.44
CA THR A 63 5.11 -17.24 -8.42
C THR A 63 6.49 -16.59 -8.37
N LEU A 64 6.55 -15.29 -8.69
CA LEU A 64 7.78 -14.52 -8.59
C LEU A 64 8.19 -14.31 -7.12
N GLU A 65 7.21 -14.22 -6.22
CA GLU A 65 7.42 -14.10 -4.78
C GLU A 65 8.12 -15.34 -4.22
N GLU A 66 7.72 -16.54 -4.65
CA GLU A 66 8.39 -17.78 -4.28
C GLU A 66 9.84 -17.80 -4.78
N LEU A 67 10.08 -17.34 -6.02
CA LEU A 67 11.44 -17.23 -6.56
C LEU A 67 12.30 -16.26 -5.73
N ASN A 68 11.75 -15.10 -5.38
CA ASN A 68 12.46 -14.09 -4.59
C ASN A 68 12.82 -14.63 -3.20
N ALA A 69 11.90 -15.37 -2.55
CA ALA A 69 12.19 -16.00 -1.25
C ALA A 69 13.35 -17.00 -1.35
N LYS A 70 13.35 -17.86 -2.38
CA LYS A 70 14.47 -18.78 -2.63
C LYS A 70 15.79 -18.05 -2.88
N ILE A 71 15.78 -16.96 -3.66
CA ILE A 71 16.98 -16.15 -3.92
C ILE A 71 17.49 -15.52 -2.63
N ALA A 72 16.60 -15.01 -1.76
CA ALA A 72 17.00 -14.44 -0.48
C ALA A 72 17.69 -15.47 0.44
N GLU A 73 17.21 -16.72 0.46
CA GLU A 73 17.88 -17.82 1.17
C GLU A 73 19.28 -18.12 0.60
N ILE A 74 19.42 -18.08 -0.72
CA ILE A 74 20.70 -18.27 -1.41
C ILE A 74 21.67 -17.14 -1.07
N ASP A 75 21.21 -15.88 -1.12
CA ASP A 75 22.04 -14.71 -0.83
C ASP A 75 22.55 -14.75 0.62
N ALA A 76 21.68 -15.09 1.58
CA ALA A 76 22.08 -15.27 2.97
C ALA A 76 23.13 -16.40 3.14
N ALA A 77 23.03 -17.48 2.37
CA ALA A 77 24.04 -18.54 2.39
C ALA A 77 25.36 -18.14 1.70
N GLU A 78 25.30 -17.29 0.66
CA GLU A 78 26.49 -16.75 -0.02
C GLU A 78 27.30 -15.79 0.87
N ASP A 79 26.66 -15.11 1.83
CA ASP A 79 27.35 -14.29 2.82
C ASP A 79 28.34 -15.12 3.68
N GLU A 80 28.08 -16.42 3.88
CA GLU A 80 28.98 -17.33 4.61
C GLU A 80 30.16 -17.82 3.76
N ARG A 81 30.23 -17.45 2.48
CA ARG A 81 31.29 -17.92 1.59
C ARG A 81 32.62 -17.24 1.91
N ILE A 82 33.66 -18.05 2.09
CA ILE A 82 35.05 -17.58 2.14
C ILE A 82 35.61 -17.57 0.71
N LEU A 83 36.01 -16.39 0.23
CA LEU A 83 36.60 -16.23 -1.09
C LEU A 83 38.06 -16.73 -1.11
N ALA A 84 38.52 -17.20 -2.27
CA ALA A 84 39.90 -17.67 -2.43
C ALA A 84 40.91 -16.56 -2.03
N GLY A 85 41.84 -16.91 -1.15
CA GLY A 85 42.82 -15.97 -0.62
C GLY A 85 42.29 -15.03 0.47
N ARG A 86 41.05 -15.21 0.95
CA ARG A 86 40.49 -14.50 2.11
C ARG A 86 40.42 -15.43 3.33
N LEU A 87 40.42 -14.84 4.52
CA LEU A 87 40.39 -15.55 5.81
C LEU A 87 39.01 -15.49 6.48
N THR A 88 38.14 -14.61 5.99
CA THR A 88 36.82 -14.29 6.55
C THR A 88 35.75 -14.45 5.47
N THR A 89 34.49 -14.59 5.90
CA THR A 89 33.34 -14.70 5.00
C THR A 89 33.01 -13.36 4.33
N ALA A 90 32.27 -13.40 3.22
CA ALA A 90 31.82 -12.19 2.53
C ALA A 90 30.98 -11.29 3.46
N GLY A 91 30.01 -11.89 4.17
CA GLY A 91 29.13 -11.20 5.11
C GLY A 91 29.87 -10.58 6.29
N PHE A 92 30.89 -11.26 6.85
CA PHE A 92 31.71 -10.69 7.91
C PHE A 92 32.43 -9.40 7.46
N ASN A 93 32.98 -9.42 6.25
CA ASN A 93 33.67 -8.25 5.71
C ASN A 93 32.68 -7.10 5.46
N PHE A 94 31.49 -7.39 4.90
CA PHE A 94 30.45 -6.39 4.71
C PHE A 94 29.99 -5.76 6.05
N PHE A 95 29.69 -6.59 7.05
CA PHE A 95 29.26 -6.13 8.37
C PHE A 95 30.31 -5.24 9.06
N THR A 96 31.60 -5.53 8.86
CA THR A 96 32.70 -4.71 9.41
C THR A 96 32.79 -3.32 8.78
N GLU A 97 32.32 -3.17 7.53
CA GLU A 97 32.41 -1.93 6.76
C GLU A 97 31.10 -1.13 6.73
N VAL A 98 29.95 -1.74 7.07
CA VAL A 98 28.62 -1.13 6.89
C VAL A 98 28.47 0.22 7.58
N ASP A 99 28.98 0.36 8.80
CA ASP A 99 28.94 1.60 9.59
C ASP A 99 29.84 2.71 9.03
N GLN A 100 30.69 2.39 8.05
CA GLN A 100 31.56 3.33 7.36
C GLN A 100 30.95 3.82 6.04
N LEU A 101 29.83 3.23 5.60
CA LEU A 101 29.14 3.60 4.37
C LEU A 101 28.24 4.83 4.58
N THR A 102 28.02 5.59 3.51
CA THR A 102 27.02 6.67 3.51
C THR A 102 25.62 6.05 3.68
N PRO A 103 24.78 6.58 4.59
CA PRO A 103 23.40 6.10 4.73
C PRO A 103 22.61 6.37 3.46
N LEU A 104 21.64 5.50 3.17
CA LEU A 104 20.71 5.74 2.06
C LEU A 104 19.84 6.98 2.34
N PRO A 105 19.40 7.69 1.30
CA PRO A 105 18.38 8.73 1.45
C PRO A 105 17.12 8.16 2.12
N PHE A 106 16.52 8.94 3.02
CA PHE A 106 15.28 8.56 3.71
C PHE A 106 14.12 8.35 2.73
N GLU A 107 13.99 9.22 1.72
CA GLU A 107 12.98 9.06 0.69
C GLU A 107 13.48 8.12 -0.41
N GLU A 108 12.65 7.16 -0.83
CA GLU A 108 12.94 6.32 -1.99
C GLU A 108 12.81 7.12 -3.29
N PHE A 109 13.68 6.81 -4.26
CA PHE A 109 13.51 7.38 -5.60
C PHE A 109 12.37 6.67 -6.34
N GLU A 110 11.26 7.38 -6.56
CA GLU A 110 10.15 6.84 -7.34
C GLU A 110 10.62 6.48 -8.76
N CYS A 111 10.56 5.20 -9.13
CA CYS A 111 10.99 4.69 -10.43
C CYS A 111 9.84 4.55 -11.45
N GLY A 112 8.59 4.70 -11.01
CA GLY A 112 7.40 4.56 -11.82
C GLY A 112 7.11 5.73 -12.76
N ILE A 113 6.38 5.44 -13.83
CA ILE A 113 5.96 6.43 -14.82
C ILE A 113 4.60 6.99 -14.41
N THR A 114 4.49 8.31 -14.27
CA THR A 114 3.20 8.96 -14.01
C THR A 114 2.42 9.13 -15.31
N LEU A 115 1.14 8.77 -15.29
CA LEU A 115 0.18 8.84 -16.39
C LEU A 115 -1.14 9.42 -15.88
N THR A 116 -1.97 9.94 -16.79
CA THR A 116 -3.29 10.50 -16.44
C THR A 116 -4.40 9.96 -17.35
N PRO A 117 -4.68 8.65 -17.33
CA PRO A 117 -5.74 8.08 -18.16
C PRO A 117 -7.12 8.55 -17.70
N LYS A 118 -8.04 8.65 -18.67
CA LYS A 118 -9.46 8.90 -18.42
C LYS A 118 -10.15 7.59 -18.04
N VAL A 119 -10.98 7.61 -17.01
CA VAL A 119 -11.82 6.47 -16.62
C VAL A 119 -13.01 6.36 -17.58
N ASP A 120 -13.20 5.19 -18.15
CA ASP A 120 -14.28 4.90 -19.08
C ASP A 120 -15.62 4.62 -18.35
N ARG A 121 -16.68 4.38 -19.13
CA ARG A 121 -18.03 4.07 -18.60
C ARG A 121 -18.13 2.71 -17.92
N SER A 122 -17.16 1.82 -18.13
CA SER A 122 -17.06 0.52 -17.48
C SER A 122 -16.21 0.56 -16.21
N SER A 123 -15.93 1.76 -15.68
CA SER A 123 -15.10 1.95 -14.49
C SER A 123 -13.68 1.40 -14.63
N ARG A 124 -13.12 1.49 -15.84
CA ARG A 124 -11.75 1.05 -16.13
C ARG A 124 -10.89 2.17 -16.67
N ILE A 125 -9.59 2.06 -16.44
CA ILE A 125 -8.55 2.84 -17.10
C ILE A 125 -7.76 1.95 -18.04
N THR A 126 -7.29 2.52 -19.15
CA THR A 126 -6.39 1.83 -20.08
C THR A 126 -4.98 2.36 -19.91
N VAL A 127 -4.04 1.50 -19.51
CA VAL A 127 -2.63 1.83 -19.31
C VAL A 127 -1.78 0.83 -20.07
N ARG A 128 -0.97 1.32 -21.02
CA ARG A 128 -0.11 0.48 -21.87
C ARG A 128 -0.87 -0.72 -22.50
N GLN A 129 -2.08 -0.47 -22.99
CA GLN A 129 -2.97 -1.47 -23.62
C GLN A 129 -3.47 -2.58 -22.69
N CYS A 130 -3.35 -2.43 -21.38
CA CYS A 130 -3.99 -3.27 -20.37
C CYS A 130 -5.10 -2.47 -19.67
N HIS A 131 -6.11 -3.16 -19.13
CA HIS A 131 -7.27 -2.53 -18.51
C HIS A 131 -7.30 -2.79 -17.00
N TYR A 132 -7.50 -1.74 -16.21
CA TYR A 132 -7.52 -1.83 -14.76
C TYR A 132 -8.81 -1.21 -14.25
N SER A 133 -9.56 -1.96 -13.45
CA SER A 133 -10.73 -1.43 -12.75
C SER A 133 -10.34 -0.38 -11.72
N VAL A 134 -11.19 0.62 -11.54
CA VAL A 134 -11.06 1.69 -10.54
C VAL A 134 -12.44 1.95 -9.94
N PRO A 135 -12.57 2.59 -8.76
CA PRO A 135 -13.87 2.90 -8.18
C PRO A 135 -14.81 3.67 -9.12
N ALA A 136 -16.07 3.23 -9.21
CA ALA A 136 -17.11 3.79 -10.09
C ALA A 136 -17.30 5.31 -10.00
N ARG A 137 -16.99 5.91 -8.85
CA ARG A 137 -17.06 7.37 -8.66
C ARG A 137 -16.13 8.16 -9.59
N PHE A 138 -15.09 7.55 -10.13
CA PHE A 138 -14.14 8.21 -11.04
C PHE A 138 -14.58 8.18 -12.50
N ILE A 139 -15.70 7.54 -12.87
CA ILE A 139 -16.15 7.45 -14.27
C ILE A 139 -16.19 8.84 -14.92
N GLY A 140 -15.52 8.97 -16.07
CA GLY A 140 -15.44 10.22 -16.83
C GLY A 140 -14.36 11.21 -16.35
N GLN A 141 -13.69 10.94 -15.23
CA GLN A 141 -12.60 11.75 -14.69
C GLN A 141 -11.23 11.27 -15.20
N ASN A 142 -10.23 12.15 -15.17
CA ASN A 142 -8.83 11.76 -15.34
C ASN A 142 -8.25 11.45 -13.96
N VAL A 143 -7.65 10.27 -13.80
CA VAL A 143 -7.01 9.85 -12.54
C VAL A 143 -5.50 9.84 -12.70
N ARG A 144 -4.77 10.17 -11.64
CA ARG A 144 -3.30 10.08 -11.66
C ARG A 144 -2.91 8.63 -11.40
N VAL A 145 -2.10 8.08 -12.28
CA VAL A 145 -1.61 6.70 -12.21
C VAL A 145 -0.11 6.70 -12.15
N LEU A 146 0.46 5.90 -11.26
CA LEU A 146 1.89 5.61 -11.21
C LEU A 146 2.10 4.15 -11.62
N LEU A 147 2.76 3.96 -12.76
CA LEU A 147 3.06 2.64 -13.31
C LEU A 147 4.50 2.25 -12.93
N ARG A 148 4.65 1.34 -11.97
CA ARG A 148 5.93 0.79 -11.51
C ARG A 148 6.30 -0.47 -12.28
N GLY A 149 7.42 -1.10 -11.92
CA GLY A 149 7.92 -2.32 -12.57
C GLY A 149 6.97 -3.52 -12.44
N ASN A 150 6.34 -3.66 -11.27
CA ASN A 150 5.53 -4.81 -10.86
C ASN A 150 4.09 -4.43 -10.45
N GLU A 151 3.79 -3.15 -10.24
CA GLU A 151 2.47 -2.69 -9.81
C GLU A 151 2.02 -1.42 -10.53
N LEU A 152 0.73 -1.11 -10.39
CA LEU A 152 0.07 0.10 -10.83
C LEU A 152 -0.70 0.69 -9.66
N LEU A 153 -0.42 1.96 -9.35
CA LEU A 153 -1.07 2.71 -8.27
C LEU A 153 -1.96 3.80 -8.88
N VAL A 154 -3.20 3.91 -8.42
CA VAL A 154 -4.12 5.00 -8.81
C VAL A 154 -4.33 5.91 -7.61
N PHE A 155 -4.26 7.21 -7.86
CA PHE A 155 -4.33 8.23 -6.83
C PHE A 155 -5.59 9.08 -6.95
N GLU A 156 -6.19 9.37 -5.81
CA GLU A 156 -7.10 10.48 -5.59
C GLU A 156 -6.36 11.54 -4.78
N ARG A 157 -5.97 12.64 -5.44
CA ARG A 157 -5.09 13.66 -4.85
C ARG A 157 -3.76 13.03 -4.37
N ARG A 158 -3.58 12.87 -3.05
CA ARG A 158 -2.39 12.30 -2.41
C ARG A 158 -2.59 10.88 -1.89
N GLU A 159 -3.82 10.37 -1.91
CA GLU A 159 -4.16 9.05 -1.38
C GLU A 159 -4.18 8.01 -2.51
N ILE A 160 -3.68 6.80 -2.21
CA ILE A 160 -3.78 5.66 -3.11
C ILE A 160 -5.16 5.04 -2.93
N VAL A 161 -5.97 5.07 -3.99
CA VAL A 161 -7.33 4.50 -3.98
C VAL A 161 -7.40 3.11 -4.59
N THR A 162 -6.39 2.73 -5.36
CA THR A 162 -6.34 1.45 -6.06
C THR A 162 -4.91 1.01 -6.25
N ARG A 163 -4.64 -0.27 -5.98
CA ARG A 163 -3.36 -0.93 -6.26
C ARG A 163 -3.64 -2.18 -7.08
N HIS A 164 -2.95 -2.33 -8.20
CA HIS A 164 -3.05 -3.50 -9.06
C HIS A 164 -1.66 -4.08 -9.33
N PRO A 165 -1.51 -5.41 -9.44
CA PRO A 165 -0.32 -5.98 -10.05
C PRO A 165 -0.24 -5.51 -11.51
N ARG A 166 0.98 -5.26 -12.01
CA ARG A 166 1.18 -4.81 -13.38
C ARG A 166 0.95 -5.96 -14.35
N LEU A 167 -0.02 -5.76 -15.24
CA LEU A 167 -0.28 -6.66 -16.35
C LEU A 167 0.77 -6.47 -17.46
N THR A 168 1.17 -7.57 -18.09
CA THR A 168 2.24 -7.59 -19.10
C THR A 168 1.73 -7.92 -20.50
N ARG A 169 0.59 -8.61 -20.64
CA ARG A 169 0.05 -8.98 -21.95
C ARG A 169 -0.99 -7.96 -22.41
N ARG A 170 -0.89 -7.60 -23.68
CA ARG A 170 -1.81 -6.67 -24.34
C ARG A 170 -3.24 -7.21 -24.27
N GLY A 171 -4.17 -6.36 -23.83
CA GLY A 171 -5.59 -6.69 -23.73
C GLY A 171 -5.98 -7.38 -22.42
N ASP A 172 -5.03 -7.72 -21.56
CA ASP A 172 -5.34 -8.24 -20.23
C ASP A 172 -6.10 -7.19 -19.42
N PHE A 173 -6.94 -7.69 -18.51
CA PHE A 173 -7.70 -6.86 -17.59
C PHE A 173 -7.68 -7.40 -16.18
N ARG A 174 -7.74 -6.50 -15.20
CA ARG A 174 -7.90 -6.82 -13.77
C ARG A 174 -9.11 -6.10 -13.20
N ASP A 175 -10.16 -6.85 -12.95
CA ASP A 175 -11.37 -6.37 -12.29
C ASP A 175 -11.36 -6.71 -10.80
N GLU A 176 -11.66 -5.73 -9.97
CA GLU A 176 -11.88 -5.90 -8.54
C GLU A 176 -13.36 -5.66 -8.24
N LEU A 177 -14.02 -6.63 -7.60
CA LEU A 177 -15.47 -6.62 -7.41
C LEU A 177 -15.95 -5.39 -6.61
N ASP A 178 -15.18 -4.99 -5.60
CA ASP A 178 -15.51 -3.84 -4.74
C ASP A 178 -15.77 -2.55 -5.55
N TYR A 179 -15.04 -2.34 -6.64
CA TYR A 179 -15.13 -1.10 -7.43
C TYR A 179 -16.42 -0.96 -8.25
N TYR A 180 -17.17 -2.05 -8.36
CA TYR A 180 -18.45 -2.11 -9.08
C TYR A 180 -19.66 -2.12 -8.15
N LEU A 181 -19.48 -2.25 -6.83
CA LEU A 181 -20.58 -2.48 -5.89
C LEU A 181 -21.62 -1.36 -5.90
N GLU A 182 -21.23 -0.09 -6.07
CA GLU A 182 -22.18 1.03 -6.17
C GLU A 182 -23.05 0.94 -7.43
N ILE A 183 -22.49 0.49 -8.55
CA ILE A 183 -23.23 0.29 -9.80
C ILE A 183 -24.19 -0.91 -9.64
N LEU A 184 -23.70 -1.98 -9.02
CA LEU A 184 -24.45 -3.20 -8.77
C LEU A 184 -25.57 -2.97 -7.76
N LEU A 185 -25.42 -2.06 -6.80
CA LEU A 185 -26.48 -1.71 -5.84
C LEU A 185 -27.72 -1.14 -6.54
N VAL A 186 -27.49 -0.33 -7.59
CA VAL A 186 -28.55 0.22 -8.46
C VAL A 186 -29.13 -0.87 -9.38
N LYS A 187 -28.29 -1.77 -9.90
CA LYS A 187 -28.66 -2.84 -10.84
C LYS A 187 -28.22 -4.22 -10.34
N PRO A 188 -28.88 -4.78 -9.30
CA PRO A 188 -28.43 -6.01 -8.65
C PRO A 188 -28.45 -7.22 -9.58
N GLY A 189 -29.37 -7.26 -10.55
CA GLY A 189 -29.45 -8.36 -11.53
C GLY A 189 -28.20 -8.51 -12.41
N ALA A 190 -27.33 -7.49 -12.50
CA ALA A 190 -26.07 -7.59 -13.24
C ALA A 190 -24.97 -8.34 -12.49
N MET A 191 -25.15 -8.61 -11.18
CA MET A 191 -24.14 -9.24 -10.33
C MET A 191 -23.73 -10.63 -10.85
N ALA A 192 -24.72 -11.47 -11.16
CA ALA A 192 -24.49 -12.87 -11.55
C ALA A 192 -23.70 -13.04 -12.85
N GLY A 193 -23.80 -12.09 -13.77
CA GLY A 193 -23.08 -12.10 -15.05
C GLY A 193 -21.81 -11.23 -15.06
N SER A 194 -21.43 -10.64 -13.93
CA SER A 194 -20.30 -9.70 -13.90
C SER A 194 -18.95 -10.41 -14.00
N THR A 195 -18.04 -9.88 -14.82
CA THR A 195 -16.66 -10.37 -14.91
C THR A 195 -15.93 -10.22 -13.58
N ALA A 196 -16.23 -9.15 -12.83
CA ALA A 196 -15.65 -8.91 -11.53
C ALA A 196 -15.99 -10.00 -10.50
N LEU A 197 -17.22 -10.55 -10.52
CA LEU A 197 -17.57 -11.70 -9.68
C LEU A 197 -16.82 -12.98 -10.09
N VAL A 198 -16.67 -13.21 -11.40
CA VAL A 198 -15.87 -14.35 -11.89
C VAL A 198 -14.43 -14.25 -11.39
N THR A 199 -13.82 -13.07 -11.49
CA THR A 199 -12.48 -12.82 -10.95
C THR A 199 -12.41 -12.97 -9.43
N ALA A 200 -13.42 -12.47 -8.70
CA ALA A 200 -13.49 -12.59 -7.24
C ALA A 200 -13.60 -14.05 -6.75
N ARG A 201 -14.26 -14.91 -7.52
CA ARG A 201 -14.27 -16.36 -7.25
C ARG A 201 -12.91 -16.99 -7.53
N GLN A 202 -12.28 -16.64 -8.66
CA GLN A 202 -10.99 -17.20 -9.06
C GLN A 202 -9.85 -16.83 -8.10
N ASN A 203 -9.86 -15.62 -7.55
CA ASN A 203 -8.85 -15.17 -6.59
C ASN A 203 -9.20 -15.49 -5.13
N GLY A 204 -10.34 -16.14 -4.87
CA GLY A 204 -10.78 -16.55 -3.54
C GLY A 204 -11.33 -15.42 -2.65
N SER A 205 -11.45 -14.19 -3.14
CA SER A 205 -12.07 -13.08 -2.38
C SER A 205 -13.58 -13.25 -2.19
N PHE A 206 -14.23 -14.03 -3.06
CA PHE A 206 -15.63 -14.45 -2.94
C PHE A 206 -15.70 -15.92 -2.52
N THR A 207 -15.83 -16.15 -1.21
CA THR A 207 -15.76 -17.49 -0.59
C THR A 207 -17.10 -18.24 -0.61
N GLU A 208 -17.08 -19.51 -0.23
CA GLU A 208 -18.28 -20.35 -0.11
C GLU A 208 -19.32 -19.77 0.87
N VAL A 209 -18.88 -19.03 1.89
CA VAL A 209 -19.77 -18.34 2.83
C VAL A 209 -20.56 -17.24 2.12
N HIS A 210 -19.93 -16.51 1.19
CA HIS A 210 -20.60 -15.50 0.39
C HIS A 210 -21.63 -16.14 -0.55
N GLU A 211 -21.30 -17.27 -1.19
CA GLU A 211 -22.25 -18.05 -2.01
C GLU A 211 -23.46 -18.53 -1.19
N ALA A 212 -23.20 -19.10 0.00
CA ALA A 212 -24.25 -19.59 0.88
C ALA A 212 -25.17 -18.47 1.36
N PHE A 213 -24.59 -17.33 1.75
CA PHE A 213 -25.36 -16.15 2.14
C PHE A 213 -26.22 -15.66 0.96
N TRP A 214 -25.64 -15.58 -0.24
CA TRP A 214 -26.36 -15.12 -1.42
C TRP A 214 -27.52 -16.04 -1.79
N ALA A 215 -27.31 -17.36 -1.76
CA ALA A 215 -28.36 -18.34 -2.01
C ALA A 215 -29.50 -18.22 -0.98
N ALA A 216 -29.16 -18.11 0.31
CA ALA A 216 -30.14 -17.91 1.37
C ALA A 216 -30.91 -16.60 1.22
N ALA A 217 -30.23 -15.51 0.84
CA ALA A 217 -30.84 -14.20 0.66
C ALA A 217 -31.82 -14.20 -0.52
N ARG A 218 -31.46 -14.85 -1.63
CA ARG A 218 -32.34 -15.02 -2.81
C ARG A 218 -33.56 -15.88 -2.49
N ALA A 219 -33.39 -16.93 -1.67
CA ALA A 219 -34.49 -17.79 -1.25
C ALA A 219 -35.47 -17.05 -0.32
N ALA A 220 -34.97 -16.22 0.60
CA ALA A 220 -35.80 -15.50 1.57
C ALA A 220 -36.50 -14.28 0.98
N HIS A 221 -35.80 -13.48 0.16
CA HIS A 221 -36.26 -12.15 -0.27
C HIS A 221 -36.54 -12.05 -1.78
N GLY A 222 -36.34 -13.13 -2.52
CA GLY A 222 -36.36 -13.14 -3.97
C GLY A 222 -35.05 -12.63 -4.59
N ASP A 223 -34.94 -12.76 -5.91
CA ASP A 223 -33.67 -12.60 -6.63
C ASP A 223 -33.05 -11.21 -6.49
N ALA A 224 -33.83 -10.16 -6.78
CA ALA A 224 -33.34 -8.79 -6.80
C ALA A 224 -33.02 -8.24 -5.39
N ALA A 225 -33.93 -8.46 -4.42
CA ALA A 225 -33.73 -7.98 -3.06
C ALA A 225 -32.67 -8.80 -2.31
N GLY A 226 -32.61 -10.12 -2.52
CA GLY A 226 -31.57 -10.97 -1.96
C GLY A 226 -30.18 -10.62 -2.49
N THR A 227 -30.06 -10.32 -3.78
CA THR A 227 -28.78 -9.86 -4.36
C THR A 227 -28.38 -8.48 -3.85
N ARG A 228 -29.35 -7.56 -3.64
CA ARG A 228 -29.07 -6.27 -3.00
C ARG A 228 -28.53 -6.46 -1.57
N ALA A 229 -29.13 -7.36 -0.78
CA ALA A 229 -28.65 -7.66 0.56
C ALA A 229 -27.21 -8.20 0.56
N LEU A 230 -26.84 -9.06 -0.40
CA LEU A 230 -25.45 -9.47 -0.58
C LEU A 230 -24.54 -8.28 -0.89
N ILE A 231 -24.91 -7.41 -1.82
CA ILE A 231 -24.10 -6.24 -2.20
C ILE A 231 -23.88 -5.31 -1.01
N GLU A 232 -24.91 -5.10 -0.19
CA GLU A 232 -24.82 -4.33 1.07
C GLU A 232 -23.84 -4.99 2.06
N VAL A 233 -23.83 -6.32 2.17
CA VAL A 233 -22.83 -7.06 2.95
C VAL A 233 -21.43 -6.90 2.38
N LEU A 234 -21.25 -7.00 1.07
CA LEU A 234 -19.94 -6.83 0.43
C LEU A 234 -19.37 -5.43 0.67
N LEU A 235 -20.21 -4.40 0.70
CA LEU A 235 -19.81 -3.03 1.04
C LEU A 235 -19.30 -2.88 2.49
N LEU A 236 -19.62 -3.83 3.39
CA LEU A 236 -19.09 -3.82 4.76
C LEU A 236 -17.57 -4.05 4.80
N HIS A 237 -16.99 -4.76 3.82
CA HIS A 237 -15.54 -5.04 3.75
C HIS A 237 -14.69 -3.76 3.71
N ARG A 238 -15.26 -2.63 3.30
CA ARG A 238 -14.58 -1.32 3.30
C ARG A 238 -14.31 -0.75 4.70
N ARG A 239 -14.98 -1.27 5.74
CA ARG A 239 -14.93 -0.74 7.11
C ARG A 239 -14.73 -1.81 8.17
N MET A 240 -14.66 -3.08 7.80
CA MET A 240 -14.57 -4.22 8.71
C MET A 240 -13.68 -5.30 8.09
N PRO A 241 -12.91 -6.05 8.91
CA PRO A 241 -12.03 -7.09 8.40
C PRO A 241 -12.83 -8.23 7.77
N ALA A 242 -12.29 -8.82 6.71
CA ALA A 242 -12.96 -9.85 5.92
C ALA A 242 -13.36 -11.06 6.77
N THR A 243 -12.48 -11.50 7.67
CA THR A 243 -12.72 -12.62 8.59
C THR A 243 -13.95 -12.40 9.49
N ALA A 244 -14.14 -11.17 9.99
CA ALA A 244 -15.29 -10.84 10.81
C ALA A 244 -16.59 -10.84 10.00
N ILE A 245 -16.56 -10.38 8.75
CA ILE A 245 -17.72 -10.42 7.86
C ILE A 245 -18.11 -11.85 7.50
N GLU A 246 -17.14 -12.72 7.22
CA GLU A 246 -17.38 -14.14 6.99
C GLU A 246 -18.03 -14.82 8.20
N GLN A 247 -17.51 -14.54 9.41
CA GLN A 247 -18.13 -15.02 10.65
C GLN A 247 -19.55 -14.47 10.83
N GLY A 248 -19.76 -13.19 10.52
CA GLY A 248 -21.06 -12.53 10.58
C GLY A 248 -22.08 -13.13 9.60
N MET A 249 -21.68 -13.40 8.36
CA MET A 249 -22.51 -14.08 7.36
C MET A 249 -22.87 -15.49 7.81
N ALA A 250 -21.89 -16.27 8.29
CA ALA A 250 -22.15 -17.61 8.81
C ALA A 250 -23.10 -17.61 10.02
N ALA A 251 -22.97 -16.63 10.92
CA ALA A 251 -23.87 -16.46 12.05
C ALA A 251 -25.29 -16.07 11.61
N ALA A 252 -25.42 -15.13 10.67
CA ALA A 252 -26.71 -14.72 10.11
C ALA A 252 -27.44 -15.87 9.42
N ILE A 253 -26.71 -16.72 8.67
CA ILE A 253 -27.26 -17.94 8.06
C ILE A 253 -27.78 -18.90 9.13
N ARG A 254 -26.99 -19.18 10.18
CA ARG A 254 -27.41 -20.07 11.29
C ARG A 254 -28.63 -19.54 12.04
N ALA A 255 -28.74 -18.23 12.21
CA ALA A 255 -29.87 -17.59 12.87
C ALA A 255 -31.12 -17.50 11.97
N GLY A 256 -31.00 -17.78 10.67
CA GLY A 256 -32.08 -17.62 9.69
C GLY A 256 -32.44 -16.16 9.37
N ALA A 257 -31.65 -15.20 9.84
CA ALA A 257 -31.93 -13.77 9.71
C ALA A 257 -31.03 -13.15 8.61
N ILE A 258 -31.41 -13.36 7.35
CA ILE A 258 -30.61 -13.02 6.18
C ILE A 258 -30.77 -11.55 5.79
N THR A 259 -30.16 -10.64 6.55
CA THR A 259 -30.14 -9.20 6.25
C THR A 259 -28.74 -8.63 6.48
N ALA A 260 -28.39 -7.56 5.76
CA ALA A 260 -27.07 -6.94 5.89
C ALA A 260 -26.83 -6.36 7.30
N ASP A 261 -27.88 -5.87 7.96
CA ASP A 261 -27.78 -5.32 9.32
C ASP A 261 -27.41 -6.39 10.35
N VAL A 262 -27.99 -7.59 10.25
CA VAL A 262 -27.64 -8.71 11.15
C VAL A 262 -26.19 -9.13 10.92
N VAL A 263 -25.75 -9.23 9.67
CA VAL A 263 -24.34 -9.51 9.34
C VAL A 263 -23.43 -8.45 9.94
N ALA A 264 -23.79 -7.16 9.84
CA ALA A 264 -22.99 -6.08 10.43
C ALA A 264 -22.91 -6.17 11.97
N VAL A 265 -24.00 -6.54 12.64
CA VAL A 265 -24.02 -6.72 14.11
C VAL A 265 -23.14 -7.90 14.52
N GLU A 266 -23.32 -9.06 13.89
CA GLU A 266 -22.53 -10.26 14.21
C GLU A 266 -21.06 -10.09 13.85
N ALA A 267 -20.75 -9.41 12.73
CA ALA A 267 -19.38 -9.11 12.35
C ALA A 267 -18.71 -8.14 13.33
N ARG A 268 -19.43 -7.14 13.88
CA ARG A 268 -18.87 -6.25 14.91
C ARG A 268 -18.60 -7.01 16.20
N ARG A 269 -19.52 -7.91 16.57
CA ARG A 269 -19.35 -8.78 17.73
C ARG A 269 -18.13 -9.69 17.57
N ALA A 270 -17.97 -10.31 16.40
CA ALA A 270 -16.81 -11.13 16.05
C ALA A 270 -15.50 -10.33 16.11
N ALA A 271 -15.47 -9.13 15.52
CA ALA A 271 -14.31 -8.26 15.57
C ALA A 271 -13.94 -7.83 16.99
N ALA A 272 -14.92 -7.60 17.87
CA ALA A 272 -14.68 -7.26 19.28
C ALA A 272 -14.18 -8.45 20.12
N LEU A 273 -14.47 -9.68 19.71
CA LEU A 273 -13.99 -10.91 20.34
C LEU A 273 -12.62 -11.33 19.81
N ALA A 274 -12.20 -10.81 18.66
CA ALA A 274 -10.88 -11.07 18.13
C ALA A 274 -9.83 -10.40 19.04
N PRO A 275 -8.73 -11.10 19.36
CA PRO A 275 -7.61 -10.45 20.00
C PRO A 275 -7.14 -9.28 19.11
N PRO A 276 -6.68 -8.16 19.69
CA PRO A 276 -6.05 -7.12 18.89
C PRO A 276 -4.94 -7.78 18.06
N PRO A 277 -4.75 -7.35 16.80
CA PRO A 277 -3.62 -7.83 16.03
C PRO A 277 -2.34 -7.64 16.87
N PRO A 278 -1.36 -8.55 16.79
CA PRO A 278 -0.05 -8.25 17.35
C PRO A 278 0.36 -6.87 16.86
N GLU A 279 0.84 -6.01 17.76
CA GLU A 279 1.54 -4.80 17.35
C GLU A 279 2.74 -5.30 16.54
N ASP A 280 2.61 -5.32 15.22
CA ASP A 280 3.72 -5.55 14.33
C ASP A 280 4.72 -4.42 14.60
N LEU A 281 5.78 -4.77 15.32
CA LEU A 281 7.04 -4.03 15.29
C LEU A 281 7.53 -4.13 13.85
N ASP A 282 7.08 -3.21 12.97
CA ASP A 282 7.73 -2.78 11.71
C ASP A 282 6.79 -1.91 10.82
N ASP A 283 6.04 -0.98 11.41
CA ASP A 283 5.53 0.18 10.66
C ASP A 283 5.70 1.45 11.52
N GLU A 284 6.96 1.86 11.73
CA GLU A 284 7.27 3.23 12.15
C GLU A 284 6.95 4.21 11.00
N CYS A 285 5.68 4.31 10.65
CA CYS A 285 5.17 5.49 9.99
C CYS A 285 4.84 6.49 11.12
N GLU A 286 5.88 7.14 11.65
CA GLU A 286 5.68 8.33 12.48
C GLU A 286 4.76 9.27 11.69
N PRO A 287 3.57 9.62 12.21
CA PRO A 287 2.72 10.56 11.51
C PRO A 287 3.49 11.87 11.35
N PRO A 288 3.45 12.50 10.17
CA PRO A 288 4.27 13.68 9.91
C PRO A 288 3.95 14.75 10.98
N PRO A 289 4.91 15.58 11.39
CA PRO A 289 4.82 16.44 12.58
C PRO A 289 3.70 17.50 12.56
N TRP A 290 2.93 17.57 11.48
CA TRP A 290 1.76 18.43 11.30
C TRP A 290 0.41 17.68 11.33
N ALA A 291 0.41 16.36 11.59
CA ALA A 291 -0.80 15.59 11.79
C ALA A 291 -1.44 15.96 13.13
N GLU A 292 -2.47 16.80 13.08
CA GLU A 292 -3.35 17.04 14.22
C GLU A 292 -4.02 15.71 14.64
N PRO A 293 -3.90 15.29 15.91
CA PRO A 293 -4.54 14.05 16.35
C PRO A 293 -6.06 14.21 16.29
N SER A 294 -6.72 13.51 15.36
CA SER A 294 -8.18 13.44 15.29
C SER A 294 -8.70 12.54 16.42
N GLY A 295 -8.68 13.08 17.63
CA GLY A 295 -9.29 12.48 18.80
C GLY A 295 -9.75 13.59 19.72
N VAL A 296 -11.05 13.63 20.03
CA VAL A 296 -11.56 14.53 21.06
C VAL A 296 -11.01 14.04 22.41
N VAL A 297 -9.89 14.62 22.84
CA VAL A 297 -9.29 14.33 24.15
C VAL A 297 -10.02 15.17 25.20
N SER A 298 -10.70 14.52 26.15
CA SER A 298 -11.28 15.24 27.29
C SER A 298 -10.15 15.85 28.14
N LEU A 299 -10.25 17.15 28.44
CA LEU A 299 -9.29 17.90 29.26
C LEU A 299 -9.01 17.27 30.64
N THR A 300 -9.90 16.40 31.11
CA THR A 300 -9.76 15.64 32.36
C THR A 300 -8.73 14.51 32.30
N ALA A 301 -8.37 13.99 31.11
CA ALA A 301 -7.48 12.83 30.98
C ALA A 301 -5.98 13.16 31.05
N ARG A 302 -5.59 14.44 30.99
CA ARG A 302 -4.19 14.91 31.12
C ARG A 302 -4.02 15.92 32.25
N ARG A 303 -4.52 15.62 33.45
CA ARG A 303 -4.11 16.40 34.63
C ARG A 303 -2.73 15.92 35.07
N ALA A 304 -1.69 16.59 34.57
CA ALA A 304 -0.40 16.59 35.26
C ALA A 304 -0.62 17.06 36.70
N GLN A 305 -0.04 16.36 37.68
CA GLN A 305 0.02 16.86 39.05
C GLN A 305 0.83 18.15 39.03
N LEU A 306 0.13 19.28 39.04
CA LEU A 306 0.76 20.60 39.13
C LEU A 306 1.35 20.75 40.54
N PRO A 307 2.59 21.27 40.68
CA PRO A 307 3.16 21.60 41.97
C PRO A 307 2.25 22.56 42.74
N GLU A 308 2.27 22.52 44.08
CA GLU A 308 1.54 23.47 44.91
C GLU A 308 1.93 24.92 44.56
N ASP A 309 0.92 25.74 44.26
CA ASP A 309 1.12 27.14 43.89
C ASP A 309 1.38 27.98 45.14
N ASN A 310 2.66 28.16 45.46
CA ASN A 310 3.12 28.98 46.59
C ASN A 310 3.22 30.48 46.25
N ARG A 311 2.68 30.94 45.12
CA ARG A 311 2.72 32.36 44.77
C ARG A 311 1.75 33.14 45.66
N PRO A 312 2.15 34.31 46.19
CA PRO A 312 1.25 35.16 46.96
C PRO A 312 0.10 35.65 46.08
N LEU A 313 -1.09 35.77 46.67
CA LEU A 313 -2.27 36.27 45.96
C LEU A 313 -1.99 37.66 45.37
N PRO A 314 -2.35 37.91 44.10
CA PRO A 314 -2.17 39.22 43.49
C PRO A 314 -2.97 40.26 44.28
N THR A 315 -2.30 41.35 44.66
CA THR A 315 -2.90 42.46 45.41
C THR A 315 -3.38 43.54 44.46
N VAL A 316 -4.63 43.96 44.63
CA VAL A 316 -5.24 45.05 43.86
C VAL A 316 -4.99 46.44 44.44
N ALA A 317 -4.21 46.54 45.53
CA ALA A 317 -3.89 47.79 46.22
C ALA A 317 -3.25 48.87 45.33
N HIS A 318 -2.64 48.48 44.20
CA HIS A 318 -2.11 49.42 43.21
C HIS A 318 -3.21 50.20 42.47
N TYR A 319 -4.43 49.66 42.37
CA TYR A 319 -5.56 50.29 41.68
C TYR A 319 -6.30 51.31 42.55
N ASP A 320 -6.17 51.23 43.88
CA ASP A 320 -6.83 52.17 44.81
C ASP A 320 -6.26 53.60 44.71
N GLN A 321 -5.06 53.76 44.15
CA GLN A 321 -4.46 55.08 43.89
C GLN A 321 -5.24 55.90 42.86
N LEU A 322 -6.02 55.25 41.98
CA LEU A 322 -6.78 55.90 40.90
C LEU A 322 -8.15 56.42 41.33
N LEU A 323 -8.61 56.12 42.55
CA LEU A 323 -9.92 56.50 43.06
C LEU A 323 -9.93 57.85 43.82
N THR A 324 -8.80 58.54 43.93
CA THR A 324 -8.67 59.81 44.69
C THR A 324 -8.91 61.08 43.87
N ARG A 325 -9.72 61.02 42.80
CA ARG A 325 -10.18 62.24 42.11
C ARG A 325 -11.48 62.75 42.74
N GLN A 326 -11.34 63.73 43.63
CA GLN A 326 -12.48 64.52 44.14
C GLN A 326 -13.23 65.22 42.99
N PRO A 327 -14.57 65.26 43.01
CA PRO A 327 -15.34 66.01 42.04
C PRO A 327 -15.20 67.50 42.32
N LYS A 328 -14.64 68.25 41.35
CA LYS A 328 -14.61 69.71 41.41
C LYS A 328 -16.01 70.23 41.06
N GLY A 329 -16.63 70.88 42.05
CA GLY A 329 -17.99 71.39 42.02
C GLY A 329 -18.25 72.50 41.01
N THR A 330 -19.55 72.65 40.78
CA THR A 330 -20.31 73.67 40.04
C THR A 330 -20.05 75.11 40.49
N ALA A 331 -19.92 76.01 39.51
CA ALA A 331 -20.55 77.34 39.46
C ALA A 331 -20.42 77.88 38.02
#